data_AF-A0A958G9Y1-F1
#
_entry.id   AF-A0A958G9Y1-F1
#
_cell.length_a   1.000
_cell.length_b   1.000
_cell.length_c   1.000
_cell.angle_alpha   90.00
_cell.angle_beta   90.00
_cell.angle_gamma   90.00
#
_symmetry.space_group_name_H-M   'P 1'
#
loop_
_entity.id
_entity.type
_entity.pdbx_description
1 polymer ?
#
loop_
_entity_poly.entity_id
_entity_poly.type
_entity_poly.pdbx_seq_one_letter_code
_entity_poly.pdbx_strand_id
1 'polypeptide(L)'
;HEQGYTNTPVECYACHEDDYVTVQDPNHVTNNFSQDCTECHSTSGWSPSIFDHNNTGFPLTGSHVPLNCLDCHANGYTGTPIECFACHQDDYNATTNPNHLAAGFPTECET
;
A
#
# COMPACT_ATOMS: atom_id res chain seq x y z
N HIS A 1 -23.20 18.13 -34.37
CA HIS A 1 -24.17 17.36 -33.58
C HIS A 1 -23.75 17.49 -32.11
N GLU A 2 -23.84 18.68 -31.50
CA GLU A 2 -25.06 19.42 -31.15
C GLU A 2 -26.05 18.54 -30.37
N GLN A 3 -25.80 18.37 -29.06
CA GLN A 3 -26.75 18.47 -27.92
C GLN A 3 -25.98 18.29 -26.58
N GLY A 4 -25.95 19.32 -25.73
CA GLY A 4 -26.32 19.21 -24.30
C GLY A 4 -25.46 18.51 -23.24
N TYR A 5 -24.14 18.70 -23.15
CA TYR A 5 -23.37 18.28 -21.94
C TYR A 5 -22.39 19.35 -21.45
N THR A 6 -22.89 20.49 -21.01
CA THR A 6 -22.06 21.53 -20.34
C THR A 6 -21.90 21.30 -18.84
N ASN A 7 -22.42 20.17 -18.31
CA ASN A 7 -22.53 19.92 -16.87
C ASN A 7 -22.34 18.45 -16.46
N THR A 8 -21.78 17.61 -17.34
CA THR A 8 -21.33 16.28 -16.90
C THR A 8 -20.03 16.48 -16.13
N PRO A 9 -19.96 16.08 -14.84
CA PRO A 9 -18.71 16.15 -14.09
C PRO A 9 -17.60 15.42 -14.85
N VAL A 10 -16.45 16.07 -15.01
CA VAL A 10 -15.28 15.49 -15.69
C VAL A 10 -14.36 14.78 -14.70
N GLU A 11 -14.60 14.95 -13.40
CA GLU A 11 -13.90 14.29 -12.32
C GLU A 11 -14.47 12.89 -12.06
N CYS A 12 -13.60 11.89 -11.92
CA CYS A 12 -13.99 10.50 -11.66
C CYS A 12 -14.88 10.39 -10.40
N TYR A 13 -14.47 11.03 -9.29
CA TYR A 13 -15.17 10.99 -8.01
C TYR A 13 -16.64 11.44 -8.11
N ALA A 14 -16.95 12.43 -8.96
CA ALA A 14 -18.28 13.01 -9.01
C ALA A 14 -19.37 12.03 -9.51
N CYS A 15 -18.99 11.00 -10.25
CA CYS A 15 -19.87 9.89 -10.62
C CYS A 15 -19.58 8.59 -9.85
N HIS A 16 -18.36 8.42 -9.35
CA HIS A 16 -17.87 7.21 -8.67
C HIS A 16 -17.70 7.41 -7.15
N GLU A 17 -18.49 8.30 -6.55
CA GLU A 17 -18.46 8.55 -5.09
C GLU A 17 -18.78 7.27 -4.31
N ASP A 18 -19.79 6.52 -4.74
CA ASP A 18 -20.16 5.24 -4.13
C ASP A 18 -18.99 4.24 -4.16
N ASP A 19 -18.28 4.14 -5.29
CA ASP A 19 -17.11 3.25 -5.42
C ASP A 19 -15.99 3.70 -4.45
N TYR A 20 -15.76 5.01 -4.34
CA TYR A 20 -14.75 5.59 -3.44
C TYR A 20 -15.06 5.31 -1.97
N VAL A 21 -16.32 5.44 -1.53
CA VAL A 21 -16.69 5.30 -0.11
C VAL A 21 -16.98 3.87 0.34
N THR A 22 -17.26 2.94 -0.58
CA THR A 22 -17.67 1.57 -0.22
C THR A 22 -16.54 0.54 -0.24
N VAL A 23 -15.47 0.78 -1.01
CA VAL A 23 -14.31 -0.12 -1.04
C VAL A 23 -13.59 -0.15 0.30
N GLN A 24 -13.10 -1.34 0.68
CA GLN A 24 -12.50 -1.59 1.99
C GLN A 24 -11.01 -1.94 1.93
N ASP A 25 -10.50 -2.31 0.76
CA ASP A 25 -9.11 -2.72 0.59
C ASP A 25 -8.51 -2.11 -0.70
N PRO A 26 -7.76 -1.00 -0.56
CA PRO A 26 -7.76 -0.11 0.60
C PRO A 26 -9.08 0.64 0.79
N ASN A 27 -9.43 0.98 2.04
CA ASN A 27 -10.52 1.94 2.29
C ASN A 27 -10.03 3.37 2.00
N HIS A 28 -10.54 4.02 0.96
CA HIS A 28 -10.10 5.37 0.58
C HIS A 28 -10.46 6.44 1.62
N VAL A 29 -11.65 6.34 2.24
CA VAL A 29 -12.16 7.35 3.19
C VAL A 29 -11.35 7.35 4.48
N THR A 30 -11.16 6.18 5.07
CA THR A 30 -10.46 6.01 6.36
C THR A 30 -8.99 6.40 6.22
N ASN A 31 -8.40 6.15 5.05
CA ASN A 31 -7.01 6.51 4.75
C ASN A 31 -6.87 7.91 4.14
N ASN A 32 -7.99 8.64 3.97
CA ASN A 32 -8.02 9.99 3.44
C ASN A 32 -7.25 10.13 2.11
N PHE A 33 -7.45 9.18 1.20
CA PHE A 33 -6.83 9.19 -0.12
C PHE A 33 -7.40 10.28 -1.01
N SER A 34 -6.58 10.76 -1.95
CA SER A 34 -6.98 11.77 -2.94
C SER A 34 -8.22 11.32 -3.73
N GLN A 35 -9.06 12.27 -4.11
CA GLN A 35 -10.13 12.03 -5.09
C GLN A 35 -9.59 12.01 -6.53
N ASP A 36 -8.31 12.35 -6.74
CA ASP A 36 -7.62 12.09 -8.00
C ASP A 36 -7.32 10.59 -8.11
N CYS A 37 -8.26 9.87 -8.71
CA CYS A 37 -8.19 8.42 -8.86
C CYS A 37 -6.98 7.96 -9.69
N THR A 38 -6.41 8.86 -10.51
CA THR A 38 -5.33 8.51 -11.44
C THR A 38 -3.97 8.35 -10.77
N GLU A 39 -3.85 8.77 -9.52
CA GLU A 39 -2.67 8.52 -8.69
C GLU A 39 -2.41 7.02 -8.49
N CYS A 40 -3.48 6.21 -8.42
CA CYS A 40 -3.41 4.78 -8.11
C CYS A 40 -4.16 3.90 -9.11
N HIS A 41 -5.09 4.41 -9.91
CA HIS A 41 -5.91 3.62 -10.82
C HIS A 41 -5.76 4.07 -12.26
N SER A 42 -5.97 3.14 -13.20
CA SER A 42 -6.05 3.44 -14.63
C SER A 42 -7.45 3.13 -15.15
N THR A 43 -7.87 3.83 -16.20
CA THR A 43 -9.15 3.53 -16.87
C THR A 43 -9.16 2.16 -17.55
N SER A 44 -8.00 1.59 -17.82
CA SER A 44 -7.83 0.24 -18.36
C SER A 44 -7.86 -0.87 -17.31
N GLY A 45 -7.70 -0.53 -16.04
CA GLY A 45 -7.57 -1.48 -14.94
C GLY A 45 -7.61 -0.77 -13.60
N TRP A 46 -8.70 -1.01 -12.86
CA TRP A 46 -8.94 -0.47 -11.52
C TRP A 46 -8.34 -1.36 -10.43
N SER A 47 -8.22 -2.67 -10.67
CA SER A 47 -7.64 -3.61 -9.72
C SER A 47 -6.75 -4.64 -10.45
N PRO A 48 -5.53 -4.92 -9.95
CA PRO A 48 -4.86 -4.22 -8.86
C PRO A 48 -4.56 -2.75 -9.24
N SER A 49 -4.31 -1.92 -8.23
CA SER A 49 -3.89 -0.53 -8.46
C SER A 49 -2.56 -0.49 -9.25
N ILE A 50 -2.30 0.62 -9.95
CA ILE A 50 -1.02 0.92 -10.60
C ILE A 50 -0.01 1.58 -9.64
N PHE A 51 -0.35 1.68 -8.34
CA PHE A 51 0.54 2.24 -7.34
C PHE A 51 1.84 1.43 -7.28
N ASP A 52 2.97 2.14 -7.38
CA ASP A 52 4.30 1.54 -7.40
C ASP A 52 5.08 1.91 -6.14
N HIS A 53 5.35 0.91 -5.29
CA HIS A 53 6.16 1.05 -4.09
C HIS A 53 7.61 1.48 -4.35
N ASN A 54 8.12 1.38 -5.59
CA ASN A 54 9.42 1.94 -5.97
C ASN A 54 9.47 3.47 -5.83
N ASN A 55 8.30 4.14 -5.82
CA ASN A 55 8.19 5.58 -5.57
C ASN A 55 8.13 5.92 -4.06
N THR A 56 8.27 4.92 -3.19
CA THR A 56 8.26 5.08 -1.72
C THR A 56 9.64 4.78 -1.12
N GLY A 57 9.78 4.97 0.19
CA GLY A 57 11.00 4.58 0.91
C GLY A 57 11.18 3.06 1.07
N PHE A 58 10.20 2.24 0.65
CA PHE A 58 10.24 0.79 0.80
C PHE A 58 9.81 0.07 -0.48
N PRO A 59 10.74 -0.15 -1.43
CA PRO A 59 10.48 -0.96 -2.62
C PRO A 59 10.20 -2.43 -2.26
N LEU A 60 9.10 -2.99 -2.78
CA LEU A 60 8.78 -4.40 -2.56
C LEU A 60 9.70 -5.29 -3.41
N THR A 61 10.50 -6.12 -2.76
CA THR A 61 11.43 -7.05 -3.41
C THR A 61 11.37 -8.44 -2.77
N GLY A 62 11.79 -9.46 -3.53
CA GLY A 62 11.81 -10.85 -3.05
C GLY A 62 10.44 -11.30 -2.53
N SER A 63 10.43 -11.80 -1.28
CA SER A 63 9.23 -12.33 -0.62
C SER A 63 8.17 -11.27 -0.29
N HIS A 64 8.48 -9.98 -0.39
CA HIS A 64 7.51 -8.90 -0.16
C HIS A 64 6.66 -8.57 -1.40
N VAL A 65 7.07 -9.02 -2.59
CA VAL A 65 6.37 -8.73 -3.87
C VAL A 65 4.92 -9.23 -3.91
N PRO A 66 4.58 -10.45 -3.46
CA PRO A 66 3.22 -10.97 -3.59
C PRO A 66 2.29 -10.57 -2.43
N LEU A 67 2.74 -9.72 -1.50
CA LEU A 67 1.92 -9.32 -0.35
C LEU A 67 0.78 -8.40 -0.78
N ASN A 68 -0.36 -8.54 -0.11
CA ASN A 68 -1.49 -7.63 -0.25
C ASN A 68 -1.24 -6.38 0.60
N CYS A 69 -1.93 -5.28 0.29
CA CYS A 69 -1.75 -4.02 1.00
C CYS A 69 -1.95 -4.17 2.51
N LEU A 70 -2.99 -4.90 2.93
CA LEU A 70 -3.33 -5.10 4.33
C LEU A 70 -2.38 -6.03 5.09
N ASP A 71 -1.50 -6.77 4.41
CA ASP A 71 -0.49 -7.61 5.09
C ASP A 71 0.49 -6.72 5.87
N CYS A 72 0.75 -5.50 5.40
CA CYS A 72 1.58 -4.50 6.08
C CYS A 72 0.77 -3.32 6.65
N HIS A 73 -0.29 -2.89 5.94
CA HIS A 73 -1.05 -1.68 6.27
C HIS A 73 -2.33 -1.96 7.10
N ALA A 74 -2.35 -3.05 7.86
CA ALA A 74 -3.49 -3.41 8.72
C ALA A 74 -3.88 -2.32 9.74
N ASN A 75 -2.90 -1.51 10.16
CA ASN A 75 -3.10 -0.40 11.11
C ASN A 75 -3.12 0.97 10.41
N GLY A 76 -3.32 0.99 9.09
CA GLY A 76 -3.28 2.19 8.25
C GLY A 76 -2.00 2.31 7.42
N TYR A 77 -2.00 3.29 6.52
CA TYR A 77 -0.94 3.50 5.52
C TYR A 77 0.13 4.52 5.96
N THR A 78 -0.10 5.20 7.08
CA THR A 78 0.86 6.14 7.67
C THR A 78 1.66 5.47 8.78
N GLY A 79 2.99 5.63 8.76
CA GLY A 79 3.86 5.13 9.82
C GLY A 79 4.01 3.60 9.86
N THR A 80 3.69 2.92 8.76
CA THR A 80 4.02 1.49 8.60
C THR A 80 5.53 1.31 8.75
N PRO A 81 5.99 0.45 9.69
CA PRO A 81 7.41 0.22 9.89
C PRO A 81 8.08 -0.31 8.63
N ILE A 82 9.31 0.12 8.38
CA ILE A 82 10.12 -0.30 7.22
C ILE A 82 11.41 -1.01 7.64
N GLU A 83 11.74 -0.92 8.92
CA GLU A 83 12.88 -1.56 9.54
C GLU A 83 12.62 -3.06 9.64
N CYS A 84 13.56 -3.88 9.14
CA CYS A 84 13.37 -5.33 9.05
C CYS A 84 12.96 -5.96 10.38
N PHE A 85 13.64 -5.58 11.48
CA PHE A 85 13.35 -6.12 12.80
C PHE A 85 11.97 -5.74 13.32
N ALA A 86 11.39 -4.60 12.92
CA ALA A 86 10.07 -4.19 13.40
C ALA A 86 8.97 -5.17 12.97
N CYS A 87 9.14 -5.84 11.82
CA CYS A 87 8.22 -6.88 11.33
C CYS A 87 8.73 -8.30 11.61
N HIS A 88 10.05 -8.52 11.53
CA HIS A 88 10.68 -9.84 11.66
C HIS A 88 11.32 -10.08 13.03
N GLN A 89 10.81 -9.44 14.08
CA GLN A 89 11.29 -9.64 15.46
C GLN A 89 11.15 -11.11 15.89
N ASP A 90 10.02 -11.75 15.55
CA ASP A 90 9.78 -13.14 15.91
C ASP A 90 10.77 -14.07 15.19
N ASP A 91 11.00 -13.85 13.90
CA ASP A 91 12.00 -14.61 13.13
C ASP A 91 13.42 -14.41 13.68
N TYR A 92 13.78 -13.16 14.02
CA TYR A 92 15.06 -12.85 14.65
C TYR A 92 15.24 -13.60 15.97
N ASN A 93 14.22 -13.60 16.84
CA ASN A 93 14.26 -14.26 18.14
C ASN A 93 14.22 -15.79 18.03
N ALA A 94 13.54 -16.32 17.02
CA ALA A 94 13.38 -17.76 16.80
C ALA A 94 14.56 -18.41 16.07
N THR A 95 15.41 -17.64 15.39
CA THR A 95 16.56 -18.18 14.66
C THR A 95 17.60 -18.75 15.62
N THR A 96 17.95 -20.03 15.49
CA THR A 96 18.90 -20.73 16.38
C THR A 96 20.23 -21.08 15.72
N ASN A 97 20.38 -20.92 14.40
CA ASN A 97 21.60 -21.32 13.69
C ASN A 97 21.94 -20.40 12.49
N PRO A 98 22.85 -19.42 12.66
CA PRO A 98 23.40 -18.97 13.94
C PRO A 98 22.31 -18.31 14.80
N ASN A 99 22.40 -18.41 16.13
CA ASN A 99 21.44 -17.73 17.00
C ASN A 99 21.69 -16.22 16.98
N HIS A 100 20.79 -15.46 16.35
CA HIS A 100 20.97 -14.02 16.15
C HIS A 100 21.05 -13.25 17.47
N LEU A 101 20.13 -13.53 18.41
CA LEU A 101 20.08 -12.88 19.71
C LEU A 101 21.32 -13.18 20.56
N ALA A 102 21.71 -14.45 20.67
CA ALA A 102 22.84 -14.88 21.49
C ALA A 102 24.19 -14.43 20.93
N ALA A 103 24.30 -14.32 19.60
CA ALA A 103 25.50 -13.83 18.94
C ALA A 103 25.51 -12.28 18.80
N GLY A 104 24.45 -11.58 19.20
CA GLY A 104 24.38 -10.13 19.18
C GLY A 104 24.37 -9.52 17.78
N PHE A 105 23.71 -10.16 16.82
CA PHE A 105 23.56 -9.62 15.47
C PHE A 105 22.77 -8.31 15.48
N PRO A 106 23.11 -7.32 14.63
CA PRO A 106 22.37 -6.06 14.56
C PRO A 106 20.92 -6.27 14.09
N THR A 107 20.03 -5.40 14.54
CA THR A 107 18.59 -5.42 14.19
C THR A 107 18.25 -4.57 12.96
N GLU A 108 19.22 -3.82 12.44
CA GLU A 108 19.06 -3.03 11.22
C GLU A 108 18.98 -3.95 10.00
N CYS A 109 19.45 -5.21 10.12
CA CYS A 109 19.46 -6.23 9.06
C CYS A 109 19.93 -5.71 7.70
N GLU A 110 20.84 -4.72 7.72
CA GLU A 110 21.54 -4.29 6.53
C GLU A 110 22.43 -5.45 6.05
N THR A 111 22.43 -5.66 4.74
CA THR A 111 23.11 -6.77 4.05
C THR A 111 24.56 -6.94 4.46
#